data_AF-A0A2N0ZYH8-F1
#
_entry.id   AF-A0A2N0ZYH8-F1
#
_cell.length_a   1.000
_cell.length_b   1.000
_cell.length_c   1.000
_cell.angle_alpha   90.00
_cell.angle_beta   90.00
_cell.angle_gamma   90.00
#
_symmetry.space_group_name_H-M   'P 1'
#
loop_
_entity.id
_entity.type
_entity.pdbx_description
1 polymer ?
#
loop_
_entity_poly.entity_id
_entity_poly.type
_entity_poly.pdbx_seq_one_letter_code
_entity_poly.pdbx_strand_id
1 'polypeptide(L)'
;MFNGSKFKTNKYGYVSIVEYYNCHTVIVAFENTGNIRAISAAKLRSGNVPDRDVPPESILIGERVKSLKHGWLTITKVESENIVLLVNEYNEEVQMLLPAVQKMKNKLNEIEGEKSELNKPISLKDLTKRNKNVNSIVKKMLTDYGK
;
A
#
# COMPACT_ATOMS: atom_id res chain seq x y z
N MET A 1 5.10 -23.26 19.62
CA MET A 1 6.14 -22.78 18.70
C MET A 1 7.22 -23.84 18.70
N PHE A 2 7.43 -24.54 17.59
CA PHE A 2 8.32 -25.70 17.51
C PHE A 2 9.27 -25.58 16.31
N ASN A 3 10.38 -26.32 16.32
CA ASN A 3 11.37 -26.29 15.24
C ASN A 3 10.69 -26.69 13.91
N GLY A 4 10.90 -25.90 12.86
CA GLY A 4 10.25 -26.06 11.55
C GLY A 4 8.90 -25.35 11.40
N SER A 5 8.39 -24.68 12.43
CA SER A 5 7.18 -23.86 12.30
C SER A 5 7.42 -22.66 11.37
N LYS A 6 6.44 -22.34 10.51
CA LYS A 6 6.45 -21.17 9.62
C LYS A 6 5.56 -20.05 10.17
N PHE A 7 6.03 -18.82 10.07
CA PHE A 7 5.34 -17.62 10.56
C PHE A 7 5.36 -16.53 9.49
N LYS A 8 4.21 -15.86 9.33
CA LYS A 8 4.10 -14.69 8.46
C LYS A 8 4.51 -13.44 9.22
N THR A 9 5.48 -12.70 8.70
CA THR A 9 5.85 -11.39 9.23
C THR A 9 5.02 -10.28 8.58
N ASN A 10 4.99 -9.11 9.22
CA ASN A 10 4.20 -8.00 8.72
C ASN A 10 4.81 -7.35 7.46
N LYS A 11 6.13 -7.43 7.30
CA LYS A 11 6.88 -6.66 6.28
C LYS A 11 7.82 -7.48 5.40
N TYR A 12 8.34 -8.60 5.89
CA TYR A 12 9.48 -9.30 5.27
C TYR A 12 9.12 -10.71 4.79
N GLY A 13 7.83 -11.01 4.62
CA GLY A 13 7.37 -12.31 4.14
C GLY A 13 7.36 -13.38 5.22
N TYR A 14 7.61 -14.63 4.82
CA TYR A 14 7.56 -15.79 5.70
C TYR A 14 8.92 -16.09 6.33
N VAL A 15 8.86 -16.62 7.55
CA VAL A 15 10.01 -16.97 8.37
C VAL A 15 9.81 -18.36 8.94
N SER A 16 10.83 -19.20 8.85
CA SER A 16 10.86 -20.54 9.43
C SER A 16 11.70 -20.55 10.71
N ILE A 17 11.28 -21.32 11.71
CA ILE A 17 12.07 -21.51 12.94
C ILE A 17 13.07 -22.63 12.70
N VAL A 18 14.36 -22.30 12.79
CA VAL A 18 15.44 -23.30 12.70
C VAL A 18 15.56 -23.99 14.06
N GLU A 19 15.73 -23.20 15.13
CA GLU A 19 15.93 -23.71 16.48
C GLU A 19 15.26 -22.82 17.52
N TYR A 20 14.60 -23.45 18.49
CA TYR A 20 14.01 -22.79 19.65
C TYR A 20 14.81 -23.13 20.93
N TYR A 21 15.54 -22.15 21.46
CA TYR A 21 16.27 -22.32 22.73
C TYR A 21 15.45 -21.85 23.93
N ASN A 22 14.96 -20.61 23.87
CA ASN A 22 14.13 -20.05 24.94
C ASN A 22 13.22 -18.93 24.40
N CYS A 23 12.42 -18.31 25.27
CA CYS A 23 11.49 -17.24 24.92
C CYS A 23 12.17 -15.99 24.32
N HIS A 24 13.46 -15.77 24.61
CA HIS A 24 14.23 -14.60 24.22
C HIS A 24 15.10 -14.84 22.98
N THR A 25 15.47 -16.10 22.74
CA THR A 25 16.42 -16.56 21.73
C THR A 25 15.80 -17.69 20.94
N VAL A 26 15.26 -17.33 19.79
CA VAL A 26 14.70 -18.21 18.79
C VAL A 26 15.43 -17.93 17.50
N ILE A 27 16.07 -18.95 16.93
CA ILE A 27 16.79 -18.85 15.68
C ILE A 27 15.79 -19.05 14.55
N VAL A 28 15.69 -18.04 13.69
CA VAL A 28 14.75 -17.98 12.60
C VAL A 28 15.46 -17.75 11.28
N ALA A 29 14.94 -18.32 10.19
CA ALA A 29 15.41 -18.10 8.83
C ALA A 29 14.32 -17.44 7.97
N PHE A 30 14.68 -16.38 7.24
CA PHE A 30 13.77 -15.72 6.30
C PHE A 30 13.70 -16.51 4.99
N GLU A 31 12.50 -16.86 4.51
CA GLU A 31 12.37 -17.64 3.27
C GLU A 31 12.76 -16.83 2.02
N ASN A 32 12.58 -15.51 2.05
CA ASN A 32 12.89 -14.64 0.92
C ASN A 32 14.41 -14.40 0.77
N THR A 33 15.10 -14.12 1.88
CA THR A 33 16.52 -13.73 1.88
C THR A 33 17.44 -14.91 2.19
N GLY A 34 16.93 -15.95 2.86
CA GLY A 34 17.76 -17.00 3.47
C GLY A 34 18.52 -16.55 4.73
N ASN A 35 18.31 -15.31 5.19
CA ASN A 35 19.02 -14.75 6.32
C ASN A 35 18.60 -15.44 7.63
N ILE A 36 19.55 -15.68 8.53
CA ILE A 36 19.33 -16.35 9.82
C ILE A 36 19.52 -15.35 10.95
N ARG A 37 18.57 -15.31 11.89
CA ARG A 37 18.60 -14.34 12.98
C ARG A 37 18.08 -14.91 14.29
N ALA A 38 18.66 -14.44 15.40
CA ALA A 38 18.13 -14.66 16.74
C ALA A 38 17.09 -13.59 17.10
N ILE A 39 15.89 -14.02 17.50
CA ILE A 39 14.75 -13.16 17.83
C ILE A 39 13.99 -13.71 19.04
N SER A 40 13.31 -12.83 19.78
CA SER A 40 12.43 -13.27 20.86
C SER A 40 11.10 -13.80 20.34
N ALA A 41 10.54 -14.79 21.04
CA ALA A 41 9.24 -15.38 20.73
C ALA A 41 8.10 -14.35 20.78
N ALA A 42 8.23 -13.29 21.58
CA ALA A 42 7.28 -12.18 21.61
C ALA A 42 7.27 -11.40 20.29
N LYS A 43 8.45 -11.06 19.75
CA LYS A 43 8.58 -10.35 18.46
C LYS A 43 8.07 -11.20 17.30
N LEU A 44 8.37 -12.49 17.33
CA LEU A 44 7.91 -13.46 16.35
C LEU A 44 6.37 -13.56 16.32
N ARG A 45 5.71 -13.67 17.49
CA ARG A 45 4.25 -13.65 17.59
C ARG A 45 3.61 -12.33 17.13
N SER A 46 4.27 -11.21 17.38
CA SER A 46 3.80 -9.90 16.91
C SER A 46 4.04 -9.65 15.41
N GLY A 47 4.77 -10.54 14.72
CA GLY A 47 5.16 -10.36 13.32
C GLY A 47 6.21 -9.25 13.09
N ASN A 48 6.73 -8.61 14.14
CA ASN A 48 7.75 -7.57 14.08
C ASN A 48 9.17 -8.16 14.10
N VAL A 49 9.52 -8.80 12.99
CA VAL A 49 10.79 -9.50 12.79
C VAL A 49 11.55 -8.78 11.68
N PRO A 50 12.38 -7.76 12.00
CA PRO A 50 13.13 -7.04 10.98
C PRO A 50 14.30 -7.87 10.48
N ASP A 51 14.39 -7.99 9.16
CA ASP A 51 15.59 -8.39 8.45
C ASP A 51 16.46 -7.14 8.26
N ARG A 52 17.70 -7.15 8.76
CA ARG A 52 18.60 -5.99 8.69
C ARG A 52 19.38 -5.92 7.39
N ASP A 53 19.55 -7.07 6.74
CA ASP A 53 20.35 -7.17 5.52
C ASP A 53 19.51 -6.88 4.27
N VAL A 54 18.19 -6.77 4.45
CA VAL A 54 17.24 -6.37 3.42
C VAL A 54 17.01 -4.87 3.49
N PRO A 55 17.19 -4.13 2.38
CA PRO A 55 16.83 -2.72 2.31
C PRO A 55 15.36 -2.49 2.70
N PRO A 56 15.03 -1.40 3.40
CA PRO A 56 13.65 -1.08 3.75
C PRO A 56 12.73 -0.95 2.52
N GLU A 57 13.31 -0.71 1.34
CA GLU A 57 12.60 -0.59 0.05
C GLU A 57 12.08 -1.93 -0.48
N SER A 58 12.63 -3.06 -0.02
CA SER A 58 12.17 -4.41 -0.38
C SER A 58 10.79 -4.77 0.19
N ILE A 59 10.17 -3.88 0.99
CA ILE A 59 8.76 -3.98 1.41
C ILE A 59 7.82 -3.98 0.19
N LEU A 60 8.25 -3.39 -0.93
CA LEU A 60 7.44 -3.29 -2.16
C LEU A 60 7.42 -4.59 -2.99
N ILE A 61 8.15 -5.63 -2.59
CA ILE A 61 8.20 -6.91 -3.30
C ILE A 61 6.82 -7.59 -3.26
N GLY A 62 6.32 -7.98 -4.42
CA GLY A 62 5.01 -8.58 -4.65
C GLY A 62 3.90 -7.58 -4.98
N GLU A 63 4.16 -6.27 -4.91
CA GLU A 63 3.18 -5.26 -5.30
C GLU A 63 3.06 -5.19 -6.84
N ARG A 64 1.82 -5.09 -7.35
CA ARG A 64 1.53 -4.96 -8.79
C ARG A 64 1.40 -3.50 -9.15
N VAL A 65 2.16 -3.05 -10.13
CA VAL A 65 2.16 -1.68 -10.64
C VAL A 65 1.75 -1.69 -12.11
N LYS A 66 0.86 -0.79 -12.49
CA LYS A 66 0.46 -0.64 -13.89
C LYS A 66 1.39 0.35 -14.59
N SER A 67 2.12 -0.13 -15.59
CA SER A 67 2.86 0.69 -16.54
C SER A 67 2.04 0.93 -17.80
N LEU A 68 2.17 2.11 -18.41
CA LEU A 68 1.54 2.41 -19.69
C LEU A 68 2.12 1.57 -20.84
N LYS A 69 3.40 1.20 -20.77
CA LYS A 69 4.10 0.51 -21.86
C LYS A 69 4.03 -1.01 -21.73
N HIS A 70 4.13 -1.51 -20.51
CA HIS A 70 4.28 -2.95 -20.25
C HIS A 70 3.07 -3.57 -19.56
N GLY A 71 2.01 -2.81 -19.25
CA GLY A 71 0.84 -3.37 -18.57
C GLY A 71 1.10 -3.63 -17.09
N TRP A 72 0.66 -4.77 -16.56
CA TRP A 72 0.77 -5.10 -15.15
C TRP A 72 2.13 -5.71 -14.82
N LEU A 73 2.91 -4.98 -14.05
CA LEU A 73 4.25 -5.39 -13.62
C LEU A 73 4.21 -5.78 -12.15
N THR A 74 4.80 -6.92 -11.80
CA THR A 74 4.96 -7.38 -10.42
C THR A 74 6.37 -7.09 -9.95
N ILE A 75 6.53 -6.42 -8.82
CA ILE A 75 7.85 -6.11 -8.27
C ILE A 75 8.44 -7.39 -7.67
N THR A 76 9.54 -7.89 -8.23
CA THR A 76 10.19 -9.11 -7.76
C THR A 76 11.31 -8.81 -6.78
N LYS A 77 12.12 -7.78 -7.06
CA LYS A 77 13.29 -7.44 -6.24
C LYS A 77 13.53 -5.93 -6.28
N VAL A 78 13.98 -5.40 -5.14
CA VAL A 78 14.47 -4.02 -5.02
C VAL A 78 15.92 -4.10 -4.59
N GLU A 79 16.80 -3.50 -5.39
CA GLU A 79 18.24 -3.46 -5.14
C GLU A 79 18.65 -2.11 -4.52
N SER A 80 19.85 -2.08 -3.92
CA SER A 80 20.36 -0.98 -3.11
C SER A 80 20.56 0.34 -3.87
N GLU A 81 20.56 0.31 -5.21
CA GLU A 81 20.81 1.48 -6.08
C GLU A 81 19.52 2.16 -6.57
N ASN A 82 18.39 2.00 -5.86
CA ASN A 82 17.06 2.42 -6.30
C ASN A 82 16.57 1.74 -7.59
N ILE A 83 17.16 0.60 -7.94
CA ILE A 83 16.77 -0.19 -9.11
C ILE A 83 15.76 -1.24 -8.66
N VAL A 84 14.62 -1.26 -9.34
CA VAL A 84 13.53 -2.20 -9.11
C VAL A 84 13.47 -3.14 -10.31
N LEU A 85 13.52 -4.44 -10.05
CA LEU A 85 13.28 -5.50 -11.02
C LEU A 85 11.79 -5.84 -10.98
N LEU A 86 11.12 -5.64 -12.10
CA LEU A 86 9.72 -5.99 -12.28
C LEU A 86 9.57 -7.07 -13.33
N VAL A 87 8.57 -7.93 -13.17
CA VAL A 87 8.24 -9.00 -14.10
C VAL A 87 6.83 -8.80 -14.64
N ASN A 88 6.68 -8.90 -15.95
CA ASN A 88 5.38 -8.82 -16.63
C ASN A 88 4.66 -10.18 -16.63
N GLU A 89 3.40 -10.22 -17.06
CA GLU A 89 2.65 -11.50 -17.22
C GLU A 89 3.31 -12.46 -18.23
N TYR A 90 4.10 -11.92 -19.18
CA TYR A 90 4.90 -12.67 -20.15
C TYR A 90 6.28 -13.11 -19.62
N ASN A 91 6.53 -12.94 -18.32
CA ASN A 91 7.80 -13.27 -17.68
C ASN A 91 9.01 -12.46 -18.19
N GLU A 92 8.76 -11.31 -18.80
CA GLU A 92 9.78 -10.35 -19.23
C GLU A 92 10.24 -9.50 -18.03
N GLU A 93 11.56 -9.41 -17.85
CA GLU A 93 12.19 -8.60 -16.80
C GLU A 93 12.35 -7.15 -17.26
N VAL A 94 11.76 -6.22 -16.51
CA VAL A 94 11.86 -4.78 -16.74
C VAL A 94 12.51 -4.14 -15.53
N GLN A 95 13.63 -3.46 -15.76
CA GLN A 95 14.31 -2.68 -14.74
C GLN A 95 13.80 -1.23 -14.77
N MET A 96 13.41 -0.71 -13.62
CA MET A 96 12.98 0.68 -13.47
C MET A 96 13.53 1.30 -12.20
N LEU A 97 13.65 2.63 -12.20
CA LEU A 97 14.02 3.38 -11.02
C LEU A 97 12.85 3.47 -10.03
N LEU A 98 13.13 3.33 -8.75
CA LEU A 98 12.15 3.41 -7.65
C LEU A 98 11.29 4.69 -7.70
N PRO A 99 11.83 5.90 -7.97
CA PRO A 99 11.01 7.11 -8.08
C PRO A 99 9.99 7.04 -9.22
N ALA A 100 10.29 6.36 -10.32
CA ALA A 100 9.36 6.20 -11.42
C ALA A 100 8.20 5.27 -11.01
N VAL A 101 8.51 4.18 -10.31
CA VAL A 101 7.52 3.23 -9.78
C VAL A 101 6.59 3.92 -8.77
N GLN A 102 7.14 4.74 -7.88
CA GLN A 102 6.37 5.51 -6.91
C GLN A 102 5.43 6.52 -7.58
N LYS A 103 5.89 7.23 -8.63
CA LYS A 103 5.04 8.14 -9.41
C LYS A 103 3.86 7.40 -10.06
N MET A 104 4.11 6.20 -10.60
CA MET A 104 3.04 5.37 -11.17
C MET A 104 2.01 4.94 -10.12
N LYS A 105 2.46 4.59 -8.91
CA LYS A 105 1.58 4.24 -7.79
C LYS A 105 0.73 5.43 -7.33
N ASN A 106 1.33 6.61 -7.17
CA ASN A 106 0.59 7.81 -6.75
C ASN A 106 -0.49 8.19 -7.76
N LYS A 107 -0.19 8.10 -9.06
CA LYS A 107 -1.17 8.36 -10.12
C LYS A 107 -2.35 7.38 -10.09
N LEU A 108 -2.12 6.11 -9.72
CA LEU A 108 -3.22 5.15 -9.53
C LEU A 108 -4.08 5.50 -8.30
N ASN A 109 -3.46 5.87 -7.19
CA ASN A 109 -4.18 6.29 -5.98
C ASN A 109 -5.06 7.54 -6.22
N GLU A 110 -4.58 8.50 -7.01
CA GLU A 110 -5.37 9.67 -7.41
C GLU A 110 -6.62 9.26 -8.21
N ILE A 111 -6.47 8.36 -9.19
CA ILE A 111 -7.58 7.86 -10.01
C ILE A 111 -8.59 7.05 -9.19
N GLU A 112 -8.13 6.25 -8.22
CA GLU A 112 -9.01 5.50 -7.31
C GLU A 112 -9.70 6.41 -6.29
N GLY A 113 -9.01 7.44 -5.81
CA GLY A 113 -9.56 8.49 -4.96
C GLY A 113 -10.72 9.23 -5.62
N GLU A 114 -10.56 9.68 -6.86
CA GLU A 114 -11.61 10.37 -7.62
C GLU A 114 -12.86 9.49 -7.85
N LYS A 115 -12.69 8.18 -8.09
CA LYS A 115 -13.82 7.24 -8.22
C LYS A 115 -14.58 7.03 -6.92
N SER A 116 -13.90 7.12 -5.78
CA SER A 116 -14.53 6.97 -4.45
C SER A 116 -15.31 8.23 -4.03
N GLU A 117 -14.91 9.42 -4.52
CA GLU A 117 -15.61 10.67 -4.22
C GLU A 117 -16.91 10.85 -5.01
N LEU A 118 -17.00 10.31 -6.23
CA LEU A 118 -18.22 10.38 -7.06
C LEU A 118 -19.41 9.59 -6.48
N ASN A 119 -19.16 8.60 -5.62
CA ASN A 119 -20.19 7.68 -5.11
C ASN A 119 -20.78 8.08 -3.74
N LYS A 120 -20.47 9.26 -3.21
CA LYS A 120 -21.14 9.74 -1.99
C LYS A 120 -22.54 10.24 -2.36
N PRO A 121 -23.63 9.68 -1.79
CA PRO A 121 -24.96 10.19 -2.06
C PRO A 121 -25.05 11.63 -1.54
N ILE A 122 -25.32 12.56 -2.46
CA ILE A 122 -25.53 13.97 -2.13
C ILE A 122 -26.74 14.05 -1.18
N SER A 123 -26.53 14.56 0.02
CA SER A 123 -27.61 14.72 1.00
C SER A 123 -28.63 15.73 0.49
N LEU A 124 -29.92 15.51 0.79
CA LEU A 124 -30.99 16.49 0.57
C LEU A 124 -30.65 17.86 1.20
N LYS A 125 -29.86 17.90 2.29
CA LYS A 125 -29.37 19.15 2.90
C LYS A 125 -28.37 19.91 2.03
N ASP A 126 -27.64 19.24 1.14
CA ASP A 126 -26.67 19.89 0.25
C ASP A 126 -27.33 20.40 -1.04
N LEU A 127 -28.45 19.80 -1.45
CA LEU A 127 -29.31 20.32 -2.51
C LEU A 127 -30.03 21.63 -2.09
N THR A 128 -30.43 21.75 -0.82
CA THR A 128 -31.15 22.93 -0.31
C THR A 128 -30.28 24.16 -0.04
N LYS A 129 -28.94 24.02 0.02
CA LYS A 129 -28.02 25.17 0.17
C LYS A 129 -28.02 26.13 -1.03
N ARG A 130 -28.49 25.70 -2.20
CA ARG A 130 -28.64 26.55 -3.41
C ARG A 130 -29.82 27.54 -3.35
N ASN A 131 -30.55 27.63 -2.24
CA ASN A 131 -31.76 28.44 -2.11
C ASN A 131 -31.52 29.94 -1.79
N LYS A 132 -30.26 30.41 -1.71
CA LYS A 132 -29.96 31.84 -1.43
C LYS A 132 -30.49 32.78 -2.53
N ASN A 133 -30.43 32.38 -3.80
CA ASN A 133 -30.89 33.21 -4.91
C ASN A 133 -32.41 33.31 -4.99
N VAL A 134 -33.14 32.23 -4.69
CA VAL A 134 -34.61 32.22 -4.69
C VAL A 134 -35.16 33.18 -3.64
N ASN A 135 -34.54 33.24 -2.45
CA ASN A 135 -34.93 34.19 -1.41
C ASN A 135 -34.76 35.65 -1.82
N SER A 136 -33.77 35.98 -2.67
CA SER A 136 -33.60 37.34 -3.19
C SER A 136 -34.65 37.71 -4.25
N ILE A 137 -35.05 36.75 -5.09
CA ILE A 137 -36.07 36.94 -6.13
C ILE A 137 -37.45 37.10 -5.49
N VAL A 138 -37.79 36.23 -4.53
CA VAL A 138 -39.06 36.32 -3.77
C VAL A 138 -39.12 37.61 -2.96
N LYS A 139 -38.02 38.04 -2.33
CA LYS A 139 -37.96 39.34 -1.65
C LYS A 139 -38.19 40.51 -2.61
N LYS A 140 -37.57 40.52 -3.79
CA LYS A 140 -37.80 41.56 -4.81
C LYS A 140 -39.25 41.59 -5.26
N MET A 141 -39.85 40.42 -5.53
CA MET A 141 -41.27 40.34 -5.89
C MET A 141 -42.18 40.88 -4.79
N LEU A 142 -41.92 40.59 -3.51
CA LEU A 142 -42.69 41.13 -2.40
C LEU A 142 -42.49 42.64 -2.19
N THR A 143 -41.30 43.18 -2.45
CA THR A 143 -41.02 44.62 -2.28
C THR A 143 -41.56 45.47 -3.42
N ASP A 144 -41.61 44.91 -4.64
CA ASP A 144 -42.09 45.60 -5.82
C ASP A 144 -43.63 45.55 -5.94
N TYR A 145 -44.28 44.57 -5.29
CA TYR A 145 -45.73 44.49 -5.21
C TYR A 145 -46.25 45.25 -3.98
N GLY A 146 -46.73 46.48 -4.20
CA GLY A 146 -47.33 47.31 -3.14
C GLY A 146 -46.82 48.76 -3.06
N LYS A 147 -46.09 49.23 -4.08
CA LYS A 147 -45.93 50.65 -4.38
C LYS A 147 -46.68 51.03 -5.64
#